data_AF-A0AAJ0XA61-F1
#
_entry.id   AF-A0AAJ0XA61-F1
#
_cell.length_a   1.000
_cell.length_b   1.000
_cell.length_c   1.000
_cell.angle_alpha   90.00
_cell.angle_beta   90.00
_cell.angle_gamma   90.00
#
_symmetry.space_group_name_H-M   'P 1'
#
loop_
_entity.id
_entity.type
_entity.pdbx_description
1 polymer ?
#
loop_
_entity_poly.entity_id
_entity_poly.type
_entity_poly.pdbx_seq_one_letter_code
_entity_poly.pdbx_strand_id
1 'polypeptide(L)'
;MNQEARQRAWRLFEESVVTYRGQPVGTVAAHDPETEALNYDQVFTRDFAISAFAFLLDGRPEIVRHFLTTAVRLQSHERQLDCFKPGEGLIPASFKVTGDGVDERLTGDFGEAAIARVAPVDSGFWWLLTLQGAMNRSVGGFALCSD
;
A
#
# COMPACT_ATOMS: atom_id res chain seq x y z
N MET A 1 2.50 -24.25 -13.60
CA MET A 1 1.39 -23.28 -13.53
C MET A 1 0.89 -23.02 -14.95
N ASN A 2 -0.41 -23.16 -15.21
CA ASN A 2 -0.99 -22.93 -16.55
C ASN A 2 -0.82 -21.44 -16.93
N GLN A 3 -0.41 -21.15 -18.17
CA GLN A 3 -0.23 -19.79 -18.69
C GLN A 3 -1.52 -18.96 -18.64
N GLU A 4 -2.66 -19.57 -18.91
CA GLU A 4 -3.98 -18.91 -18.81
C GLU A 4 -4.30 -18.50 -17.37
N ALA A 5 -4.01 -19.40 -16.41
CA ALA A 5 -4.21 -19.10 -15.00
C ALA A 5 -3.31 -17.95 -14.53
N ARG A 6 -2.06 -17.91 -15.02
CA ARG A 6 -1.13 -16.81 -14.72
C ARG A 6 -1.61 -15.47 -15.30
N GLN A 7 -2.06 -15.46 -16.55
CA GLN A 7 -2.58 -14.26 -17.20
C GLN A 7 -3.86 -13.75 -16.52
N ARG A 8 -4.75 -14.67 -16.13
CA ARG A 8 -5.95 -14.33 -15.36
C ARG A 8 -5.61 -13.75 -13.99
N ALA A 9 -4.66 -14.35 -13.28
CA ALA A 9 -4.21 -13.85 -11.98
C ALA A 9 -3.63 -12.44 -12.10
N TRP A 10 -2.80 -12.17 -13.11
CA TRP A 10 -2.25 -10.84 -13.33
C TRP A 10 -3.36 -9.81 -13.64
N ARG A 11 -4.32 -10.15 -14.50
CA ARG A 11 -5.44 -9.24 -14.79
C ARG A 11 -6.21 -8.85 -13.52
N LEU A 12 -6.60 -9.83 -12.72
CA LEU A 12 -7.31 -9.58 -11.45
C LEU A 12 -6.46 -8.77 -10.47
N PHE A 13 -5.15 -8.98 -10.48
CA PHE A 13 -4.23 -8.24 -9.63
C PHE A 13 -4.00 -6.80 -10.11
N GLU A 14 -4.12 -6.51 -11.41
CA GLU A 14 -4.12 -5.13 -11.93
C GLU A 14 -5.44 -4.42 -11.65
N GLU A 15 -6.57 -5.14 -11.70
CA GLU A 15 -7.89 -4.61 -11.35
C GLU A 15 -7.99 -4.20 -9.88
N SER A 16 -7.14 -4.76 -8.99
CA SER A 16 -7.12 -4.37 -7.58
C SER A 16 -6.32 -3.09 -7.30
N VAL A 17 -5.65 -2.49 -8.29
CA VAL A 17 -4.82 -1.31 -8.10
C VAL A 17 -5.66 -0.09 -7.72
N VAL A 18 -5.26 0.58 -6.63
CA VAL A 18 -5.85 1.82 -6.15
C VAL A 18 -5.03 3.00 -6.68
N THR A 19 -5.72 4.01 -7.22
CA THR A 19 -5.10 5.26 -7.66
C THR A 19 -5.46 6.42 -6.73
N TYR A 20 -4.50 7.32 -6.54
CA TYR A 20 -4.68 8.61 -5.88
C TYR A 20 -4.01 9.70 -6.70
N ARG A 21 -4.77 10.70 -7.12
CA ARG A 21 -4.40 11.82 -8.00
C ARG A 21 -3.73 11.34 -9.28
N GLY A 22 -4.32 10.30 -9.88
CA GLY A 22 -3.82 9.65 -11.09
C GLY A 22 -2.55 8.79 -10.89
N GLN A 23 -2.06 8.64 -9.66
CA GLN A 23 -0.90 7.80 -9.35
C GLN A 23 -1.33 6.49 -8.71
N PRO A 24 -0.81 5.32 -9.15
CA PRO A 24 -1.10 4.06 -8.47
C PRO A 24 -0.40 4.07 -7.11
N VAL A 25 -1.15 3.88 -6.03
CA VAL A 25 -0.66 3.99 -4.64
C VAL A 25 -0.76 2.71 -3.83
N GLY A 26 -1.41 1.67 -4.36
CA GLY A 26 -1.62 0.44 -3.61
C GLY A 26 -2.49 -0.57 -4.35
N THR A 27 -2.88 -1.63 -3.64
CA THR A 27 -3.89 -2.59 -4.08
C THR A 27 -4.92 -2.78 -2.97
N VAL A 28 -6.20 -2.94 -3.31
CA VAL A 28 -7.25 -3.25 -2.33
C VAL A 28 -7.03 -4.64 -1.74
N ALA A 29 -7.41 -4.83 -0.47
CA ALA A 29 -7.30 -6.12 0.20
C ALA A 29 -8.18 -7.20 -0.43
N ALA A 30 -9.40 -6.84 -0.86
CA ALA A 30 -10.23 -7.72 -1.66
C ALA A 30 -11.08 -6.94 -2.66
N HIS A 31 -11.26 -7.55 -3.84
CA HIS A 31 -12.14 -7.05 -4.88
C HIS A 31 -13.37 -7.97 -4.97
N ASP A 32 -14.25 -7.83 -3.98
CA ASP A 32 -15.51 -8.60 -3.88
C ASP A 32 -16.71 -7.65 -4.09
N PRO A 33 -17.47 -7.80 -5.19
CA PRO A 33 -18.64 -6.96 -5.46
C PRO A 33 -19.89 -7.35 -4.65
N GLU A 34 -19.90 -8.52 -3.99
CA GLU A 34 -21.08 -9.05 -3.29
C GLU A 34 -21.08 -8.79 -1.79
N THR A 35 -19.94 -8.40 -1.21
CA THR A 35 -19.77 -8.19 0.23
C THR A 35 -19.70 -6.70 0.58
N GLU A 36 -20.40 -6.27 1.63
CA GLU A 36 -20.22 -4.91 2.18
C GLU A 36 -18.75 -4.71 2.59
N ALA A 37 -18.12 -3.66 2.07
CA ALA A 37 -16.72 -3.35 2.33
C ALA A 37 -16.52 -2.85 3.78
N LEU A 38 -16.42 -3.80 4.72
CA LEU A 38 -16.13 -3.52 6.13
C LEU A 38 -14.74 -2.88 6.33
N ASN A 39 -13.84 -3.05 5.35
CA ASN A 39 -12.53 -2.43 5.17
C ASN A 39 -11.75 -3.04 3.97
N TYR A 40 -12.32 -4.02 3.27
CA TYR A 40 -11.68 -4.71 2.14
C TYR A 40 -11.34 -3.81 0.94
N ASP A 41 -11.97 -2.64 0.87
CA ASP A 41 -11.71 -1.60 -0.13
C ASP A 41 -10.52 -0.69 0.22
N GLN A 42 -9.82 -0.98 1.33
CA GLN A 42 -8.63 -0.25 1.76
C GLN A 42 -7.34 -0.92 1.27
N VAL A 43 -6.27 -0.12 1.21
CA VAL A 43 -4.91 -0.60 0.99
C VAL A 43 -4.28 -0.90 2.34
N PHE A 44 -4.08 -2.18 2.66
CA PHE A 44 -3.37 -2.60 3.87
C PHE A 44 -1.87 -2.66 3.63
N THR A 45 -1.09 -2.18 4.60
CA THR A 45 0.37 -2.13 4.49
C THR A 45 0.98 -3.53 4.35
N ARG A 46 0.48 -4.52 5.11
CA ARG A 46 0.98 -5.90 5.05
C ARG A 46 0.61 -6.59 3.73
N ASP A 47 -0.62 -6.41 3.25
CA ASP A 47 -1.14 -7.01 2.03
C ASP A 47 -0.43 -6.42 0.80
N PHE A 48 -0.25 -5.10 0.80
CA PHE A 48 0.47 -4.42 -0.25
C PHE A 48 1.96 -4.78 -0.27
N ALA A 49 2.61 -5.10 0.86
CA ALA A 49 4.02 -5.51 0.84
C ALA A 49 4.26 -6.71 -0.09
N ILE A 50 3.34 -7.68 -0.11
CA ILE A 50 3.40 -8.83 -1.03
C ILE A 50 3.19 -8.37 -2.48
N SER A 51 2.20 -7.51 -2.69
CA SER A 51 1.90 -6.91 -4.00
C SER A 51 3.10 -6.10 -4.55
N ALA A 52 3.79 -5.38 -3.68
CA ALA A 52 4.96 -4.59 -4.00
C ALA A 52 6.09 -5.45 -4.53
N PHE A 53 6.37 -6.60 -3.91
CA PHE A 53 7.38 -7.53 -4.43
C PHE A 53 7.02 -8.06 -5.82
N ALA A 54 5.74 -8.36 -6.07
CA ALA A 54 5.30 -8.76 -7.41
C ALA A 54 5.56 -7.66 -8.45
N PHE A 55 5.23 -6.40 -8.15
CA PHE A 55 5.52 -5.26 -9.04
C PHE A 55 7.01 -4.98 -9.21
N LEU A 56 7.83 -5.13 -8.16
CA LEU A 56 9.29 -4.97 -8.25
C LEU A 56 9.93 -6.04 -9.15
N LEU A 57 9.47 -7.28 -9.05
CA LEU A 57 9.91 -8.39 -9.90
C LEU A 57 9.46 -8.21 -11.35
N ASP A 58 8.27 -7.63 -11.57
CA ASP A 58 7.74 -7.29 -12.89
C ASP A 58 8.37 -6.00 -13.49
N GLY A 59 9.27 -5.34 -12.75
CA GLY A 59 9.95 -4.13 -13.24
C GLY A 59 9.09 -2.86 -13.21
N ARG A 60 8.06 -2.83 -12.37
CA ARG A 60 7.14 -1.69 -12.17
C ARG A 60 7.29 -1.07 -10.78
N PRO A 61 8.43 -0.42 -10.46
CA PRO A 61 8.69 0.09 -9.11
C PRO A 61 7.84 1.32 -8.73
N GLU A 62 7.21 2.00 -9.69
CA GLU A 62 6.54 3.28 -9.44
C GLU A 62 5.40 3.19 -8.43
N ILE A 63 4.56 2.16 -8.52
CA ILE A 63 3.48 1.93 -7.54
C ILE A 63 4.04 1.74 -6.11
N VAL A 64 5.21 1.10 -5.99
CA VAL A 64 5.87 0.89 -4.70
C VAL A 64 6.42 2.20 -4.15
N ARG A 65 7.04 3.03 -5.01
CA ARG A 65 7.50 4.37 -4.62
C ARG A 65 6.35 5.25 -4.16
N HIS A 66 5.24 5.24 -4.88
CA HIS A 66 4.04 5.99 -4.53
C HIS A 66 3.44 5.51 -3.21
N PHE A 67 3.31 4.20 -3.00
CA PHE A 67 2.87 3.63 -1.72
C PHE A 67 3.75 4.10 -0.55
N LEU A 68 5.07 3.93 -0.66
CA LEU A 68 6.01 4.29 0.40
C LEU A 68 5.91 5.78 0.78
N THR A 69 5.80 6.65 -0.23
CA THR A 69 5.66 8.10 -0.04
C THR A 69 4.29 8.46 0.57
N THR A 70 3.24 7.76 0.15
CA THR A 70 1.86 7.94 0.62
C THR A 70 1.75 7.60 2.11
N ALA A 71 2.34 6.48 2.53
CA ALA A 71 2.38 6.07 3.93
C ALA A 71 3.09 7.10 4.83
N VAL A 72 4.22 7.67 4.36
CA VAL A 72 4.95 8.73 5.09
C VAL A 72 4.15 10.04 5.15
N ARG A 73 3.40 10.40 4.09
CA ARG A 73 2.54 11.58 4.10
C ARG A 73 1.40 11.46 5.12
N LEU A 74 0.82 10.27 5.26
CA LEU A 74 -0.22 10.01 6.26
C LEU A 74 0.30 10.18 7.68
N GLN A 75 1.54 9.76 7.94
CA GLN A 75 2.20 9.96 9.24
C GLN A 75 2.33 11.45 9.64
N SER A 76 2.46 12.36 8.67
CA SER A 76 2.62 13.80 8.96
C SER A 76 1.30 14.57 9.07
N HIS A 77 0.20 14.05 8.52
CA HIS A 77 -1.08 14.77 8.41
C HIS A 77 -2.03 14.54 9.60
N GLU A 78 -2.02 13.38 10.26
CA GLU A 78 -3.00 13.06 11.31
C GLU A 78 -2.41 13.17 12.73
N ARG A 79 -2.06 14.40 13.13
CA ARG A 79 -1.50 14.69 14.46
C ARG A 79 -2.52 14.93 15.59
N GLN A 80 -3.83 14.92 15.32
CA GLN A 80 -4.83 15.24 16.35
C GLN A 80 -6.19 14.57 16.06
N LEU A 81 -6.46 13.47 16.75
CA LEU A 81 -7.83 13.05 17.09
C LEU A 81 -7.89 12.83 18.61
N ASP A 82 -9.03 13.17 19.20
CA ASP A 82 -9.18 13.43 20.63
C ASP A 82 -8.71 12.27 21.52
N CYS A 83 -7.85 12.60 22.48
CA CYS A 83 -7.32 11.74 23.55
C CYS A 83 -6.32 10.62 23.16
N PHE A 84 -6.03 10.40 21.87
CA PHE A 84 -5.00 9.46 21.43
C PHE A 84 -4.09 10.12 20.39
N LYS A 85 -2.79 10.21 20.69
CA LYS A 85 -1.78 10.63 19.71
C LYS A 85 -1.06 9.37 19.24
N PRO A 86 -1.17 8.99 17.95
CA PRO A 86 -0.30 7.98 17.38
C PRO A 86 1.15 8.35 17.68
N GLY A 87 1.97 7.38 18.10
CA GLY A 87 3.40 7.60 18.32
C GLY A 87 4.05 8.18 17.07
N GLU A 88 4.93 9.19 17.24
CA GLU A 88 5.72 9.70 16.11
C GLU A 88 6.47 8.54 15.43
N GLY A 89 6.33 8.42 14.12
CA GLY A 89 6.96 7.33 13.37
C GLY A 89 6.05 6.14 13.04
N LEU A 90 4.78 6.13 13.46
CA LEU A 90 3.85 5.06 13.08
C LEU A 90 3.52 5.09 11.58
N ILE A 91 3.47 3.89 10.99
CA ILE A 91 2.94 3.64 9.65
C ILE A 91 1.49 3.15 9.81
N PRO A 92 0.54 3.63 8.98
CA PRO A 92 -0.84 3.20 9.09
C PRO A 92 -1.00 1.69 8.80
N ALA A 93 -1.95 1.06 9.47
CA ALA A 93 -2.38 -0.30 9.20
C ALA A 93 -2.89 -0.42 7.76
N SER A 94 -3.73 0.54 7.39
CA SER A 94 -4.32 0.68 6.06
C SER A 94 -4.60 2.14 5.75
N PHE A 95 -4.89 2.42 4.49
CA PHE A 95 -5.44 3.72 4.09
C PHE A 95 -6.49 3.55 3.01
N LYS A 96 -7.36 4.56 2.91
CA LYS A 96 -8.42 4.64 1.92
C LYS A 96 -8.32 5.93 1.12
N VAL A 97 -8.58 5.83 -0.17
CA VAL A 97 -8.82 6.98 -1.05
C VAL A 97 -10.33 7.18 -1.15
N THR A 98 -10.79 8.41 -0.94
CA THR A 98 -12.20 8.80 -1.04
C THR A 98 -12.35 10.06 -1.89
N GLY A 99 -13.51 10.26 -2.51
CA GLY A 99 -13.75 11.38 -3.44
C GLY A 99 -13.35 11.05 -4.88
N ASP A 100 -13.56 12.00 -5.78
CA ASP A 100 -13.27 11.88 -7.20
C ASP A 100 -12.46 13.08 -7.75
N GLY A 101 -11.55 12.79 -8.68
CA GLY A 101 -10.79 13.80 -9.41
C GLY A 101 -9.93 14.72 -8.51
N VAL A 102 -10.34 15.98 -8.40
CA VAL A 102 -9.59 17.01 -7.66
C VAL A 102 -9.83 16.92 -6.15
N ASP A 103 -11.00 16.40 -5.75
CA ASP A 103 -11.43 16.33 -4.36
C ASP A 103 -11.04 15.00 -3.70
N GLU A 104 -10.14 14.24 -4.31
CA GLU A 104 -9.61 13.01 -3.71
C GLU A 104 -8.88 13.30 -2.39
N ARG A 105 -9.26 12.55 -1.35
CA ARG A 105 -8.73 12.60 0.00
C ARG A 105 -8.19 11.24 0.40
N LEU A 106 -7.12 11.28 1.17
CA LEU A 106 -6.46 10.10 1.71
C LEU A 106 -6.68 10.08 3.22
N THR A 107 -7.18 8.97 3.74
CA THR A 107 -7.43 8.76 5.17
C THR A 107 -6.69 7.52 5.64
N GLY A 108 -5.91 7.66 6.71
CA GLY A 108 -5.17 6.55 7.30
C GLY A 108 -5.95 5.90 8.44
N ASP A 109 -5.76 4.59 8.63
CA ASP A 109 -6.15 3.89 9.85
C ASP A 109 -4.88 3.47 10.59
N PHE A 110 -4.67 4.02 11.78
CA PHE A 110 -3.52 3.70 12.65
C PHE A 110 -3.88 2.66 13.72
N GLY A 111 -4.92 1.87 13.49
CA GLY A 111 -5.45 0.87 14.42
C GLY A 111 -6.63 1.39 15.25
N GLU A 112 -7.10 2.61 14.98
CA GLU A 112 -8.25 3.21 15.68
C GLU A 112 -9.58 2.63 15.18
N ALA A 113 -9.64 2.25 13.89
CA ALA A 113 -10.81 1.59 13.31
C ALA A 113 -10.77 0.06 13.47
N ALA A 114 -9.68 -0.50 14.00
CA ALA A 114 -9.60 -1.93 14.29
C ALA A 114 -10.55 -2.31 15.44
N ILE A 115 -11.26 -3.44 15.29
CA ILE A 115 -12.25 -3.95 16.28
C ILE A 115 -11.70 -3.99 17.71
N ALA A 116 -10.39 -4.24 17.88
CA ALA A 116 -9.72 -4.32 19.17
C ALA A 116 -8.78 -3.14 19.49
N ARG A 117 -8.77 -2.08 18.69
CA ARG A 117 -7.90 -0.90 18.83
C ARG A 117 -6.42 -1.24 19.02
N VAL A 118 -5.91 -2.10 18.15
CA VAL A 118 -4.53 -2.63 18.24
C VAL A 118 -3.60 -1.78 17.38
N ALA A 119 -2.51 -1.30 17.98
CA ALA A 119 -1.48 -0.57 17.24
C ALA A 119 -0.85 -1.47 16.16
N PRO A 120 -0.74 -1.02 14.91
CA PRO A 120 -0.24 -1.81 13.79
C PRO A 120 1.30 -1.83 13.75
N VAL A 121 1.92 -2.40 14.79
CA VAL A 121 3.39 -2.45 14.93
C VAL A 121 4.03 -3.17 13.73
N ASP A 122 3.37 -4.19 13.20
CA ASP A 122 3.82 -4.94 12.03
C ASP A 122 3.87 -4.11 10.75
N SER A 123 3.02 -3.09 10.62
CA SER A 123 2.96 -2.23 9.43
C SER A 123 4.25 -1.44 9.23
N GLY A 124 4.87 -0.99 10.32
CA GLY A 124 6.20 -0.36 10.26
C GLY A 124 7.28 -1.31 9.73
N PHE A 125 7.28 -2.57 10.19
CA PHE A 125 8.25 -3.57 9.71
C PHE A 125 8.04 -3.92 8.24
N TRP A 126 6.80 -4.11 7.81
CA TRP A 126 6.48 -4.38 6.40
C TRP A 126 6.85 -3.22 5.48
N TRP A 127 6.64 -1.97 5.94
CA TRP A 127 7.06 -0.79 5.22
C TRP A 127 8.59 -0.73 5.04
N LEU A 128 9.36 -1.03 6.10
CA LEU A 128 10.82 -1.07 6.04
C LEU A 128 11.33 -2.16 5.09
N LEU A 129 10.73 -3.36 5.12
CA LEU A 129 11.08 -4.45 4.19
C LEU A 129 10.76 -4.09 2.74
N THR A 130 9.62 -3.42 2.50
CA THR A 130 9.23 -2.95 1.17
C THR A 130 10.20 -1.88 0.66
N LEU A 131 10.58 -0.93 1.52
CA LEU A 131 11.59 0.09 1.22
C LEU A 131 12.93 -0.56 0.86
N GLN A 132 13.39 -1.53 1.65
CA GLN A 132 14.62 -2.26 1.37
C GLN A 132 14.55 -2.98 0.02
N GLY A 133 13.43 -3.64 -0.30
CA GLY A 133 13.21 -4.27 -1.60
C GLY A 133 13.29 -3.29 -2.76
N ALA A 134 12.63 -2.13 -2.64
CA ALA A 134 12.65 -1.08 -3.65
C ALA A 134 14.06 -0.50 -3.85
N MET A 135 14.80 -0.28 -2.77
CA MET A 135 16.19 0.21 -2.80
C MET A 135 17.11 -0.81 -3.46
N ASN A 136 17.03 -2.09 -3.09
CA ASN A 136 17.82 -3.16 -3.69
C ASN A 136 17.57 -3.29 -5.20
N ARG A 137 16.31 -3.14 -5.64
CA ARG A 137 15.98 -3.14 -7.07
C ARG A 137 16.57 -1.94 -7.81
N SER A 138 16.56 -0.76 -7.17
CA SER A 138 17.08 0.49 -7.73
C SER A 138 18.62 0.48 -7.82
N VAL A 139 19.30 -0.03 -6.78
CA VAL A 139 20.76 -0.14 -6.72
C VAL A 139 21.27 -1.30 -7.59
N GLY A 140 20.56 -2.44 -7.61
CA GLY A 140 20.86 -3.57 -8.49
C GLY A 140 20.68 -3.24 -9.98
N GLY A 141 19.88 -2.21 -10.31
CA GLY A 141 19.81 -1.64 -11.66
C GLY A 141 21.07 -0.87 -12.07
N PHE A 142 21.85 -0.34 -11.12
CA PHE A 142 23.17 0.27 -11.38
C PHE A 142 24.31 -0.77 -11.42
N ALA A 143 24.18 -1.90 -10.72
CA ALA A 143 25.23 -2.92 -10.64
C ALA A 143 25.27 -3.91 -11.83
N LEU A 144 24.24 -3.94 -12.68
CA LEU A 144 24.16 -4.85 -13.85
C LEU A 144 24.57 -4.18 -15.18
N CYS A 145 25.13 -2.97 -15.15
CA CYS A 145 25.80 -2.35 -16.29
C CYS A 145 27.28 -2.16 -15.95
N SER A 146 28.02 -3.26 -15.92
CA SER A 146 29.47 -3.26 -15.99
C SER A 146 29.90 -4.60 -16.62
N ASP A 147 29.74 -4.69 -17.94
CA ASP A 147 30.46 -5.61 -18.82
C ASP A 147 31.37 -4.78 -19.72
#